data_AF-A0A925RZC0-F1
#
_entry.id   AF-A0A925RZC0-F1
#
_cell.length_a   1.000
_cell.length_b   1.000
_cell.length_c   1.000
_cell.angle_alpha   90.00
_cell.angle_beta   90.00
_cell.angle_gamma   90.00
#
_symmetry.space_group_name_H-M   'P 1'
#
loop_
_entity.id
_entity.type
_entity.pdbx_description
1 polymer ?
#
loop_
_entity_poly.entity_id
_entity_poly.type
_entity_poly.pdbx_seq_one_letter_code
_entity_poly.pdbx_strand_id
1 'polypeptide(L)'
;MDKTSRDPRQLSNRELDTLYSELQQRAFEHFDLGALKAESGKLPPEAAMAQAQALADPLIARASEVNAERVRRLRRAARSYRIAASVIAVLGALLIAWMLASR
;
A
#
# COMPACT_ATOMS: atom_id res chain seq x y z
N MET A 1 -3.91 22.35 1.85
CA MET A 1 -3.00 21.54 1.02
C MET A 1 -3.56 20.13 0.98
N ASP A 2 -4.03 19.69 -0.17
CA ASP A 2 -4.68 18.40 -0.33
C ASP A 2 -3.67 17.27 -0.11
N LYS A 3 -3.87 16.45 0.94
CA LYS A 3 -2.93 15.37 1.29
C LYS A 3 -2.82 14.34 0.16
N THR A 4 -3.86 14.22 -0.67
CA THR A 4 -3.94 13.31 -1.80
C THR A 4 -2.93 13.59 -2.91
N SER A 5 -2.48 14.84 -3.07
CA SER A 5 -1.48 15.22 -4.08
C SER A 5 -0.02 15.08 -3.64
N ARG A 6 0.25 14.79 -2.35
CA ARG A 6 1.63 14.73 -1.84
C ARG A 6 2.35 13.47 -2.34
N ASP A 7 3.61 13.58 -2.74
CA ASP A 7 4.41 12.42 -3.20
C ASP A 7 4.45 11.32 -2.12
N PRO A 8 3.98 10.09 -2.40
CA PRO A 8 3.98 8.98 -1.45
C PRO A 8 5.37 8.67 -0.86
N ARG A 9 6.44 8.97 -1.61
CA ARG A 9 7.82 8.73 -1.16
C ARG A 9 8.21 9.57 0.05
N GLN A 10 7.57 10.73 0.24
CA GLN A 10 7.87 11.67 1.31
C GLN A 10 7.04 11.42 2.58
N LEU A 11 6.06 10.51 2.52
CA LEU A 11 5.18 10.21 3.64
C LEU A 11 5.80 9.17 4.59
N SER A 12 5.53 9.31 5.89
CA SER A 12 5.81 8.26 6.88
C SER A 12 4.90 7.04 6.65
N ASN A 13 5.25 5.88 7.22
CA ASN A 13 4.43 4.66 7.06
C ASN A 13 3.00 4.86 7.59
N ARG A 14 2.84 5.53 8.74
CA ARG A 14 1.53 5.83 9.30
C ARG A 14 0.72 6.77 8.41
N GLU A 15 1.37 7.76 7.80
CA GLU A 15 0.71 8.65 6.83
C GLU A 15 0.31 7.92 5.55
N LEU A 16 1.13 6.98 5.06
CA LEU A 16 0.79 6.12 3.93
C LEU A 16 -0.41 5.23 4.22
N ASP A 17 -0.47 4.61 5.42
CA ASP A 17 -1.60 3.79 5.84
C ASP A 17 -2.88 4.62 5.93
N THR A 18 -2.80 5.80 6.56
CA THR A 18 -3.94 6.72 6.70
C THR A 18 -4.44 7.19 5.34
N LEU A 19 -3.53 7.62 4.46
CA LEU A 19 -3.87 8.09 3.12
C LEU A 19 -4.49 6.97 2.27
N TYR A 20 -3.98 5.74 2.38
CA TYR A 20 -4.55 4.58 1.70
C TYR A 20 -5.99 4.31 2.15
N SER A 21 -6.25 4.32 3.47
CA SER A 21 -7.61 4.12 3.99
C SER A 21 -8.56 5.24 3.58
N GLU A 22 -8.10 6.51 3.61
CA GLU A 22 -8.91 7.66 3.20
C GLU A 22 -9.30 7.57 1.70
N LEU A 23 -8.35 7.18 0.84
CA LEU A 23 -8.60 7.00 -0.59
C LEU A 23 -9.60 5.88 -0.88
N GLN A 24 -9.47 4.74 -0.17
CA GLN A 24 -10.42 3.65 -0.31
C GLN A 24 -11.81 4.05 0.15
N GLN A 25 -11.92 4.70 1.29
CA GLN A 25 -13.20 5.16 1.82
C GLN A 25 -13.89 6.10 0.82
N ARG A 26 -13.17 7.09 0.27
CA ARG A 26 -13.74 8.02 -0.72
C ARG A 26 -14.15 7.32 -2.02
N ALA A 27 -13.39 6.32 -2.47
CA ALA A 27 -13.78 5.53 -3.63
C ALA A 27 -15.09 4.76 -3.36
N PHE A 28 -15.23 4.16 -2.17
CA PHE A 28 -16.48 3.50 -1.75
C PHE A 28 -17.65 4.46 -1.67
N GLU A 29 -17.46 5.66 -1.11
CA GLU A 29 -18.50 6.69 -1.04
C GLU A 29 -19.08 7.03 -2.43
N HIS A 30 -18.27 7.03 -3.49
CA HIS A 30 -18.77 7.23 -4.85
C HIS A 30 -19.65 6.07 -5.34
N PHE A 31 -19.31 4.83 -5.01
CA PHE A 31 -20.15 3.67 -5.34
C PHE A 31 -21.45 3.65 -4.54
N ASP A 32 -21.41 3.97 -3.25
CA ASP A 32 -22.62 4.07 -2.41
C ASP A 32 -23.57 5.15 -2.95
N LEU A 33 -23.02 6.31 -3.35
CA LEU A 33 -23.80 7.36 -4.02
C LEU A 33 -24.36 6.90 -5.38
N GLY A 34 -23.62 6.09 -6.12
CA GLY A 34 -24.09 5.45 -7.35
C GLY A 34 -25.28 4.52 -7.11
N ALA A 35 -25.18 3.66 -6.09
CA ALA A 35 -26.27 2.78 -5.67
C ALA A 35 -27.52 3.57 -5.27
N LEU A 36 -27.37 4.60 -4.43
CA LEU A 36 -28.48 5.47 -4.03
C LEU A 36 -29.15 6.17 -5.22
N LYS A 37 -28.38 6.59 -6.24
CA LYS A 37 -28.93 7.20 -7.47
C LYS A 37 -29.72 6.18 -8.31
N ALA A 38 -29.25 4.94 -8.36
CA ALA A 38 -29.96 3.85 -9.03
C ALA A 38 -31.28 3.51 -8.32
N GLU A 39 -31.22 3.33 -7.00
CA GLU A 39 -32.38 2.98 -6.16
C GLU A 39 -33.44 4.09 -6.14
N SER A 40 -33.01 5.35 -6.11
CA SER A 40 -33.94 6.50 -6.17
C SER A 40 -34.51 6.77 -7.56
N GLY A 41 -34.16 5.96 -8.58
CA GLY A 41 -34.63 6.12 -9.95
C GLY A 41 -34.10 7.37 -10.66
N LYS A 42 -33.12 8.06 -10.08
CA LYS A 42 -32.51 9.27 -10.67
C LYS A 42 -31.69 8.95 -11.92
N LEU A 43 -31.09 7.77 -11.95
CA LEU A 43 -30.31 7.24 -13.07
C LEU A 43 -30.62 5.74 -13.23
N PRO A 44 -30.59 5.20 -14.46
CA PRO A 44 -30.54 3.77 -14.66
C PRO A 44 -29.37 3.14 -13.89
N PRO A 45 -29.51 1.92 -13.33
CA PRO A 45 -28.46 1.29 -12.53
C PRO A 45 -27.10 1.25 -13.20
N GLU A 46 -27.05 0.89 -14.48
CA GLU A 46 -25.81 0.83 -15.26
C GLU A 46 -25.13 2.21 -15.39
N ALA A 47 -25.92 3.26 -15.69
CA ALA A 47 -25.41 4.61 -15.83
C ALA A 47 -24.94 5.20 -14.49
N ALA A 48 -25.64 4.89 -13.39
CA ALA A 48 -25.26 5.32 -12.05
C ALA A 48 -23.94 4.69 -11.61
N MET A 49 -23.78 3.39 -11.85
CA MET A 49 -22.54 2.66 -11.53
C MET A 49 -21.37 3.06 -12.44
N ALA A 50 -21.61 3.28 -13.74
CA ALA A 50 -20.58 3.79 -14.64
C ALA A 50 -20.08 5.19 -14.22
N GLN A 51 -20.99 6.07 -13.80
CA GLN A 51 -20.62 7.37 -13.25
C GLN A 51 -19.81 7.22 -11.95
N ALA A 52 -20.24 6.34 -11.03
CA ALA A 52 -19.52 6.08 -9.79
C ALA A 52 -18.11 5.56 -10.06
N GLN A 53 -17.96 4.60 -10.97
CA GLN A 53 -16.67 4.06 -11.39
C GLN A 53 -15.75 5.17 -11.92
N ALA A 54 -16.24 6.01 -12.84
CA ALA A 54 -15.44 7.09 -13.40
C ALA A 54 -14.92 8.09 -12.35
N LEU A 55 -15.69 8.30 -11.27
CA LEU A 55 -15.27 9.15 -10.15
C LEU A 55 -14.31 8.44 -9.19
N ALA A 56 -14.47 7.13 -9.00
CA ALA A 56 -13.63 6.32 -8.12
C ALA A 56 -12.28 5.96 -8.76
N ASP A 57 -12.22 5.76 -10.08
CA ASP A 57 -11.02 5.38 -10.84
C ASP A 57 -9.76 6.20 -10.50
N PRO A 58 -9.78 7.54 -10.49
CA PRO A 58 -8.59 8.33 -10.11
C PRO A 58 -8.16 8.08 -8.65
N LEU A 59 -9.11 7.86 -7.74
CA LEU A 59 -8.82 7.56 -6.34
C LEU A 59 -8.21 6.16 -6.18
N ILE A 60 -8.73 5.18 -6.92
CA ILE A 60 -8.22 3.80 -6.97
C ILE A 60 -6.81 3.78 -7.55
N ALA A 61 -6.58 4.50 -8.65
CA ALA A 61 -5.26 4.63 -9.26
C ALA A 61 -4.27 5.21 -8.25
N ARG A 62 -4.66 6.28 -7.54
CA ARG A 62 -3.82 6.88 -6.49
C ARG A 62 -3.56 5.93 -5.32
N ALA A 63 -4.58 5.19 -4.88
CA ALA A 63 -4.44 4.20 -3.81
C ALA A 63 -3.46 3.09 -4.22
N SER A 64 -3.43 2.72 -5.50
CA SER A 64 -2.51 1.72 -6.03
C SER A 64 -1.05 2.19 -5.96
N GLU A 65 -0.77 3.47 -6.24
CA GLU A 65 0.55 4.07 -6.12
C GLU A 65 1.04 4.10 -4.66
N VAL A 66 0.15 4.51 -3.74
CA VAL A 66 0.41 4.52 -2.30
C VAL A 66 0.72 3.10 -1.81
N ASN A 67 -0.06 2.11 -2.23
CA ASN A 67 0.15 0.73 -1.85
C ASN A 67 1.45 0.15 -2.44
N ALA A 68 1.80 0.51 -3.68
CA ALA A 68 3.06 0.11 -4.28
C ALA A 68 4.26 0.59 -3.48
N GLU A 69 4.22 1.82 -2.94
CA GLU A 69 5.28 2.34 -2.06
C GLU A 69 5.33 1.60 -0.72
N ARG A 70 4.17 1.31 -0.10
CA ARG A 70 4.11 0.47 1.12
C ARG A 70 4.77 -0.89 0.90
N VAL A 71 4.43 -1.57 -0.20
CA VAL A 71 5.02 -2.86 -0.56
C VAL A 71 6.52 -2.75 -0.84
N ARG A 72 6.98 -1.68 -1.50
CA ARG A 72 8.42 -1.43 -1.72
C ARG A 72 9.17 -1.33 -0.39
N ARG A 73 8.63 -0.60 0.59
CA ARG A 73 9.24 -0.46 1.92
C ARG A 73 9.29 -1.80 2.67
N LEU A 74 8.21 -2.57 2.63
CA LEU A 74 8.18 -3.92 3.22
C LEU A 74 9.20 -4.85 2.57
N ARG A 75 9.34 -4.81 1.23
CA ARG A 75 10.36 -5.60 0.52
C ARG A 75 11.78 -5.19 0.89
N ARG A 76 12.04 -3.89 1.09
CA ARG A 76 13.36 -3.41 1.57
C ARG A 76 13.66 -3.93 2.97
N ALA A 77 12.70 -3.86 3.88
CA ALA A 77 12.85 -4.42 5.22
C ALA A 77 13.08 -5.94 5.19
N ALA A 78 12.32 -6.67 4.38
CA ALA A 78 12.54 -8.11 4.20
C ALA A 78 13.95 -8.42 3.68
N ARG A 79 14.48 -7.61 2.75
CA ARG A 79 15.86 -7.74 2.26
C ARG A 79 16.89 -7.46 3.34
N SER A 80 16.70 -6.44 4.18
CA SER A 80 17.63 -6.15 5.28
C SER A 80 17.66 -7.26 6.32
N TYR A 81 16.50 -7.86 6.66
CA TYR A 81 16.46 -9.03 7.54
C TYR A 81 17.22 -10.22 6.96
N ARG A 82 17.06 -10.48 5.65
CA ARG A 82 17.82 -11.55 4.98
C ARG A 82 19.32 -11.31 5.05
N ILE A 83 19.77 -10.08 4.81
CA ILE A 83 21.21 -9.73 4.91
C ILE A 83 21.71 -9.92 6.35
N ALA A 84 20.98 -9.44 7.35
CA ALA A 84 21.36 -9.59 8.75
C ALA A 84 21.48 -11.07 9.14
N ALA A 85 20.50 -11.90 8.74
CA ALA A 85 20.54 -13.34 8.98
C ALA A 85 21.75 -14.01 8.31
N SER A 86 22.07 -13.63 7.07
CA SER A 86 23.27 -14.14 6.38
C SER A 86 24.57 -13.75 7.07
N VAL A 87 24.69 -12.50 7.55
CA VAL A 87 25.88 -12.05 8.29
C VAL A 87 26.06 -12.85 9.58
N ILE A 88 24.99 -13.05 10.35
CA ILE A 88 25.02 -13.85 11.58
C ILE A 88 25.44 -15.29 11.27
N ALA A 89 24.88 -15.90 10.22
CA ALA A 89 25.24 -17.25 9.83
C ALA A 89 26.72 -17.38 9.45
N VAL A 90 27.27 -16.41 8.70
CA VAL A 90 28.69 -16.39 8.32
C VAL A 90 29.59 -16.24 9.55
N LEU A 91 29.28 -15.30 10.46
CA LEU A 91 30.04 -15.12 11.69
C LEU A 91 30.01 -16.35 12.58
N GLY A 92 28.84 -17.00 12.71
CA GLY A 92 28.70 -18.26 13.44
C GLY A 92 29.54 -19.39 12.83
N ALA A 93 29.53 -19.52 11.51
CA ALA A 93 30.34 -20.51 10.80
C ALA A 93 31.85 -20.26 10.98
N LEU A 94 32.28 -18.99 10.91
CA LEU A 94 33.67 -18.60 11.16
C LEU A 94 34.11 -18.91 12.59
N LEU A 95 33.25 -18.63 13.58
CA LEU A 95 33.53 -18.92 14.98
C LEU A 95 33.71 -20.43 15.21
N ILE A 96 32.83 -21.25 14.63
CA ILE A 96 32.92 -22.72 14.71
C ILE A 96 34.21 -23.21 14.06
N ALA A 97 34.53 -22.73 12.86
CA ALA A 97 35.76 -23.08 12.16
C ALA A 97 37.01 -22.68 12.97
N TRP A 98 37.01 -21.51 13.58
CA TRP A 98 38.09 -21.05 14.44
C TRP A 98 38.26 -21.93 15.68
N MET A 99 37.16 -22.33 16.34
CA MET A 99 37.20 -23.27 17.47
C MET A 99 37.73 -24.65 17.08
N LEU A 100 37.43 -25.11 15.87
CA LEU A 100 37.98 -26.37 15.35
C LEU A 100 39.47 -26.27 15.01
N ALA A 101 39.92 -25.13 14.50
CA ALA A 101 41.32 -24.91 14.12
C ALA A 101 42.24 -24.57 15.30
N SER A 102 41.68 -24.06 16.40
CA SER A 102 42.40 -23.75 17.64
C SER A 102 42.39 -24.91 18.66
N ARG A 103 41.85 -26.06 18.26
CA ARG A 103 41.87 -27.32 19.01
C ARG A 103 43.08 -28.16 18.62
#